data_AF-A0A3M2ZJY9-F1
#
_entry.id   AF-A0A3M2ZJY9-F1
#
_cell.length_a   1.000
_cell.length_b   1.000
_cell.length_c   1.000
_cell.angle_alpha   90.00
_cell.angle_beta   90.00
_cell.angle_gamma   90.00
#
_symmetry.space_group_name_H-M   'P 1'
#
loop_
_entity.id
_entity.type
_entity.pdbx_description
1 polymer ?
#
loop_
_entity_poly.entity_id
_entity_poly.type
_entity_poly.pdbx_seq_one_letter_code
_entity_poly.pdbx_strand_id
1 'polypeptide(L)'
;MLNTLGFIRSFKMEMLKFGKFAALALAMAVAVGCSSKGGDNAGAGGAVDPNAGYGANTGAVDGSLSEEAALRAITTFYFEYDSSDLKPEAMRSLDVHAKDLKANGARVVLEGNTDERGTREYNMALGERRAK
;
A
#
# COMPACT_ATOMS: atom_id res chain seq x y z
N MET A 1 -56.00 -23.98 -19.22
CA MET A 1 -54.93 -23.51 -20.13
C MET A 1 -54.02 -22.46 -19.44
N LEU A 2 -53.59 -22.70 -18.20
CA LEU A 2 -52.75 -21.73 -17.44
C LEU A 2 -51.74 -22.37 -16.46
N ASN A 3 -51.54 -23.70 -16.47
CA ASN A 3 -50.75 -24.37 -15.43
C ASN A 3 -49.55 -25.18 -15.92
N THR A 4 -48.97 -24.83 -17.07
CA THR A 4 -47.74 -25.45 -17.61
C THR A 4 -46.59 -24.46 -17.79
N LEU A 5 -46.84 -23.14 -17.69
CA LEU A 5 -45.80 -22.10 -17.81
C LEU A 5 -45.07 -21.77 -16.49
N GLY A 6 -45.62 -22.17 -15.33
CA GLY A 6 -45.01 -21.93 -14.02
C GLY A 6 -43.85 -22.89 -13.68
N PHE A 7 -43.90 -24.13 -14.18
CA PHE A 7 -42.92 -25.16 -13.85
C PHE A 7 -41.55 -24.91 -14.52
N ILE A 8 -41.54 -24.35 -15.73
CA ILE A 8 -40.31 -24.09 -16.49
C ILE A 8 -39.53 -22.90 -15.92
N ARG A 9 -40.21 -21.90 -15.32
CA ARG A 9 -39.54 -20.75 -14.67
C ARG A 9 -38.94 -21.10 -13.31
N SER A 10 -39.49 -22.07 -12.59
CA SER A 10 -38.93 -22.51 -11.29
C SER A 10 -37.66 -23.34 -11.45
N PHE A 11 -37.57 -24.20 -12.47
CA PHE A 11 -36.37 -25.02 -12.74
C PHE A 11 -35.15 -24.19 -13.20
N LYS A 12 -35.38 -23.05 -13.88
CA LYS A 12 -34.31 -22.15 -14.38
C LYS A 12 -33.66 -21.33 -13.26
N MET A 13 -34.31 -21.13 -12.11
CA MET A 13 -33.79 -20.30 -11.01
C MET A 13 -33.04 -21.11 -9.93
N GLU A 14 -33.30 -22.39 -9.77
CA GLU A 14 -32.56 -23.26 -8.83
C GLU A 14 -31.19 -23.71 -9.39
N MET A 15 -31.00 -23.74 -10.71
CA MET A 15 -29.71 -24.09 -11.32
C MET A 15 -28.67 -22.96 -11.34
N LEU A 16 -29.06 -21.70 -11.10
CA LEU A 16 -28.13 -20.57 -11.01
C LEU A 16 -27.53 -20.36 -9.61
N LYS A 17 -28.03 -21.08 -8.58
CA LYS A 17 -27.48 -21.04 -7.22
C LYS A 17 -26.40 -22.09 -6.95
N PHE A 18 -26.28 -23.12 -7.78
CA PHE A 18 -25.17 -24.10 -7.71
C PHE A 18 -23.92 -23.69 -8.51
N GLY A 19 -24.02 -22.71 -9.42
CA GLY A 19 -22.88 -22.20 -10.20
C GLY A 19 -21.91 -21.30 -9.43
N LYS A 20 -22.24 -20.90 -8.20
CA LYS A 20 -21.35 -20.08 -7.34
C LYS A 20 -20.38 -20.89 -6.48
N PHE A 21 -20.50 -22.22 -6.44
CA PHE A 21 -19.61 -23.10 -5.67
C PHE A 21 -18.58 -23.86 -6.51
N ALA A 22 -18.61 -23.72 -7.85
CA ALA A 22 -17.65 -24.37 -8.76
C ALA A 22 -16.54 -23.42 -9.28
N ALA A 23 -16.43 -22.21 -8.72
CA ALA A 23 -15.37 -21.25 -9.03
C ALA A 23 -14.32 -21.14 -7.91
N LEU A 24 -14.15 -22.21 -7.12
CA LEU A 24 -13.18 -22.31 -6.01
C LEU A 24 -12.27 -23.54 -6.19
N ALA A 25 -11.81 -23.80 -7.41
CA ALA A 25 -10.75 -24.77 -7.69
C ALA A 25 -10.20 -24.55 -9.11
N LEU A 26 -9.22 -23.65 -9.27
CA LEU A 26 -8.13 -23.68 -10.27
C LEU A 26 -7.49 -22.29 -10.44
N ALA A 27 -6.81 -21.79 -9.40
CA ALA A 27 -5.85 -20.69 -9.55
C ALA A 27 -4.74 -20.78 -8.49
N MET A 28 -4.23 -21.99 -8.25
CA MET A 28 -2.86 -22.17 -7.78
C MET A 28 -1.98 -22.24 -9.03
N ALA A 29 -1.63 -21.06 -9.57
CA ALA A 29 -0.60 -20.93 -10.59
C ALA A 29 0.58 -20.20 -9.94
N VAL A 30 1.62 -20.99 -9.69
CA VAL A 30 2.92 -20.60 -9.15
C VAL A 30 3.53 -19.49 -10.00
N ALA A 31 3.61 -18.27 -9.48
CA ALA A 31 4.45 -17.21 -10.02
C ALA A 31 5.71 -17.07 -9.15
N VAL A 32 6.54 -18.13 -9.15
CA VAL A 32 7.96 -17.98 -8.82
C VAL A 32 8.63 -17.44 -10.09
N GLY A 33 8.85 -16.13 -10.09
CA GLY A 33 9.48 -15.42 -11.21
C GLY A 33 10.38 -14.31 -10.69
N CYS A 34 11.58 -14.68 -10.23
CA CYS A 34 12.70 -13.76 -10.14
C CYS A 34 13.87 -14.40 -10.90
N SER A 35 14.17 -13.89 -12.09
CA SER A 35 15.46 -14.09 -12.73
C SER A 35 15.93 -12.77 -13.30
N SER A 36 17.17 -12.47 -12.96
CA SER A 36 17.86 -11.21 -13.14
C SER A 36 18.32 -10.94 -14.58
N LYS A 37 18.41 -9.64 -14.88
CA LYS A 37 19.39 -8.98 -15.76
C LYS A 37 19.11 -9.01 -17.27
N GLY A 38 18.75 -7.82 -17.76
CA GLY A 38 18.82 -7.42 -19.16
C GLY A 38 18.39 -5.96 -19.24
N GLY A 39 19.35 -5.05 -19.17
CA GLY A 39 19.09 -3.63 -19.38
C GLY A 39 19.03 -3.33 -20.87
N ASP A 40 18.24 -2.34 -21.25
CA ASP A 40 18.47 -1.49 -22.42
C ASP A 40 17.82 -0.12 -22.15
N ASN A 41 18.62 0.93 -22.36
CA ASN A 41 18.24 2.32 -22.19
C ASN A 41 17.53 2.81 -23.46
N ALA A 42 16.31 3.34 -23.32
CA ALA A 42 15.70 4.21 -24.31
C ALA A 42 15.16 5.45 -23.57
N GLY A 43 15.79 6.60 -23.84
CA GLY A 43 15.56 7.83 -23.11
C GLY A 43 14.20 8.49 -23.39
N ALA A 44 13.70 9.21 -22.40
CA ALA A 44 12.90 10.43 -22.56
C ALA A 44 12.69 11.06 -21.18
N GLY A 45 13.03 12.35 -21.05
CA GLY A 45 12.73 13.28 -19.95
C GLY A 45 12.21 12.69 -18.63
N GLY A 46 13.11 12.46 -17.68
CA GLY A 46 12.74 12.04 -16.33
C GLY A 46 12.21 13.22 -15.53
N ALA A 47 10.91 13.21 -15.24
CA ALA A 47 10.34 13.89 -14.10
C ALA A 47 11.17 13.53 -12.86
N VAL A 48 11.58 14.53 -12.08
CA VAL A 48 12.14 14.30 -10.76
C VAL A 48 11.05 13.66 -9.90
N ASP A 49 11.20 12.37 -9.59
CA ASP A 49 10.38 11.70 -8.59
C ASP A 49 10.86 12.18 -7.20
N PRO A 50 10.05 12.96 -6.45
CA PRO A 50 10.43 13.41 -5.11
C PRO A 50 10.54 12.26 -4.09
N ASN A 51 10.16 11.03 -4.46
CA ASN A 51 10.25 9.83 -3.64
C ASN A 51 11.57 9.05 -3.86
N ALA A 52 12.51 9.58 -4.65
CA ALA A 52 13.81 8.94 -4.93
C ALA A 52 14.69 8.67 -3.69
N GLY A 53 14.34 9.22 -2.52
CA GLY A 53 14.98 8.91 -1.24
C GLY A 53 14.55 7.59 -0.58
N TYR A 54 13.47 6.95 -1.05
CA TYR A 54 12.88 5.76 -0.43
C TYR A 54 13.27 4.42 -1.10
N GLY A 55 14.07 4.43 -2.17
CA GLY A 55 14.18 3.27 -3.07
C GLY A 55 15.57 2.91 -3.60
N ALA A 56 16.65 3.12 -2.85
CA ALA A 56 17.98 2.72 -3.31
C ALA A 56 18.88 2.14 -2.20
N ASN A 57 18.86 0.81 -2.02
CA ASN A 57 20.08 -0.01 -1.86
C ASN A 57 19.75 -1.49 -1.59
N THR A 58 19.73 -2.30 -2.65
CA THR A 58 19.97 -3.75 -2.53
C THR A 58 21.46 -4.00 -2.77
N GLY A 59 22.24 -3.99 -1.70
CA GLY A 59 23.67 -4.31 -1.69
C GLY A 59 24.09 -4.84 -0.33
N ALA A 60 23.99 -6.15 -0.14
CA ALA A 60 24.28 -6.83 1.12
C ALA A 60 25.78 -6.89 1.43
N VAL A 61 26.26 -6.05 2.35
CA VAL A 61 27.43 -6.32 3.22
C VAL A 61 27.25 -5.46 4.48
N ASP A 62 27.13 -6.09 5.67
CA ASP A 62 27.14 -5.41 6.98
C ASP A 62 26.31 -4.10 7.06
N GLY A 63 25.18 -4.08 6.35
CA GLY A 63 24.40 -2.87 6.09
C GLY A 63 23.26 -2.65 7.06
N SER A 64 23.01 -3.58 7.99
CA SER A 64 21.84 -3.49 8.88
C SER A 64 21.92 -2.28 9.83
N LEU A 65 23.10 -1.97 10.34
CA LEU A 65 23.30 -0.79 11.21
C LEU A 65 23.21 0.52 10.43
N SER A 66 23.73 0.55 9.20
CA SER A 66 23.67 1.74 8.34
C SER A 66 22.28 1.97 7.74
N GLU A 67 21.55 0.90 7.42
CA GLU A 67 20.16 0.94 6.98
C GLU A 67 19.24 1.39 8.13
N GLU A 68 19.37 0.82 9.34
CA GLU A 68 18.59 1.24 10.51
C GLU A 68 18.91 2.71 10.88
N ALA A 69 20.16 3.16 10.72
CA ALA A 69 20.53 4.57 10.89
C ALA A 69 19.89 5.47 9.82
N ALA A 70 19.82 5.02 8.56
CA ALA A 70 19.14 5.74 7.49
C ALA A 70 17.63 5.84 7.74
N LEU A 71 17.00 4.75 8.20
CA LEU A 71 15.57 4.71 8.54
C LEU A 71 15.21 5.62 9.72
N ARG A 72 16.13 5.81 10.68
CA ARG A 72 15.99 6.78 11.79
C ARG A 72 16.12 8.22 11.33
N ALA A 73 16.88 8.49 10.28
CA ALA A 73 17.00 9.84 9.74
C ALA A 73 15.71 10.32 9.04
N ILE A 74 14.86 9.38 8.59
CA ILE A 74 13.57 9.68 7.97
C ILE A 74 12.60 10.13 9.05
N THR A 75 12.14 11.38 8.97
CA THR A 75 11.14 11.95 9.91
C THR A 75 9.89 12.46 9.21
N THR A 76 9.87 12.42 7.87
CA THR A 76 8.76 12.88 7.03
C THR A 76 8.21 11.71 6.23
N PHE A 77 6.90 11.49 6.36
CA PHE A 77 6.17 10.41 5.69
C PHE A 77 5.16 11.00 4.71
N TYR A 78 5.20 10.54 3.46
CA TYR A 78 4.31 11.00 2.41
C TYR A 78 3.11 10.06 2.25
N PHE A 79 1.97 10.66 1.91
CA PHE A 79 0.71 9.98 1.65
C PHE A 79 0.31 10.14 0.20
N GLU A 80 -0.48 9.19 -0.30
CA GLU A 80 -1.13 9.32 -1.60
C GLU A 80 -2.22 10.40 -1.56
N TYR A 81 -2.64 10.82 -2.76
CA TYR A 81 -3.72 11.79 -2.90
C TYR A 81 -4.99 11.30 -2.20
N ASP A 82 -5.58 12.19 -1.39
CA ASP A 82 -6.78 11.94 -0.60
C ASP A 82 -6.73 10.69 0.30
N SER A 83 -5.53 10.28 0.71
CA SER A 83 -5.31 9.09 1.55
C SER A 83 -4.67 9.44 2.90
N SER A 84 -4.96 8.60 3.89
CA SER A 84 -4.28 8.52 5.18
C SER A 84 -3.54 7.19 5.36
N ASP A 85 -3.43 6.38 4.31
CA ASP A 85 -2.77 5.09 4.36
C ASP A 85 -1.25 5.25 4.16
N LEU A 86 -0.48 4.55 4.98
CA LEU A 86 0.97 4.55 4.91
C LEU A 86 1.47 3.47 3.95
N LYS A 87 2.48 3.82 3.16
CA LYS A 87 3.21 2.85 2.34
C LYS A 87 3.97 1.85 3.25
N PRO A 88 4.16 0.59 2.83
CA PRO A 88 4.90 -0.41 3.60
C PRO A 88 6.33 0.04 3.96
N GLU A 89 6.96 0.85 3.12
CA GLU A 89 8.30 1.41 3.35
C GLU A 89 8.32 2.41 4.52
N ALA A 90 7.29 3.27 4.61
CA ALA A 90 7.12 4.20 5.72
C ALA A 90 6.89 3.46 7.05
N MET A 91 6.12 2.36 7.02
CA MET A 91 5.89 1.51 8.18
C MET A 91 7.20 0.95 8.76
N ARG A 92 8.16 0.57 7.92
CA ARG A 92 9.47 0.08 8.38
C ARG A 92 10.24 1.15 9.17
N SER A 93 10.29 2.38 8.67
CA SER A 93 10.96 3.48 9.39
C SER A 93 10.23 3.81 10.70
N LEU A 94 8.89 3.82 10.70
CA LEU A 94 8.10 4.03 11.91
C LEU A 94 8.34 2.95 12.97
N ASP A 95 8.51 1.69 12.58
CA ASP A 95 8.84 0.61 13.51
C ASP A 95 10.18 0.85 14.22
N VAL A 96 11.17 1.39 13.51
CA VAL A 96 12.47 1.75 14.09
C VAL A 96 12.30 2.91 15.08
N HIS A 97 11.59 3.97 14.70
CA HIS A 97 11.26 5.08 15.62
C HIS A 97 10.49 4.59 16.85
N ALA A 98 9.51 3.70 16.68
CA ALA A 98 8.73 3.16 17.79
C ALA A 98 9.59 2.37 18.78
N LYS A 99 10.58 1.61 18.28
CA LYS A 99 11.56 0.92 19.14
C LYS A 99 12.43 1.92 19.90
N ASP A 100 12.93 2.95 19.21
CA ASP A 100 13.77 3.98 19.81
C ASP A 100 13.03 4.78 20.89
N LEU A 101 11.77 5.14 20.64
CA LEU A 101 10.92 5.84 21.60
C LEU A 101 10.60 4.98 22.82
N LYS A 102 10.36 3.68 22.63
CA LYS A 102 10.18 2.74 23.74
C LYS A 102 11.44 2.59 24.58
N ALA A 103 12.61 2.59 23.96
CA ALA A 103 13.89 2.43 24.66
C ALA A 103 14.31 3.69 25.43
N ASN A 104 14.13 4.88 24.84
CA ASN A 104 14.65 6.13 25.38
C ASN A 104 13.59 6.98 26.11
N GLY A 105 12.30 6.67 25.95
CA GLY A 105 11.20 7.39 26.60
C GLY A 105 11.02 8.84 26.11
N ALA A 106 11.51 9.16 24.91
CA ALA A 106 11.39 10.50 24.35
C ALA A 106 9.94 10.87 24.00
N ARG A 107 9.62 12.16 24.06
CA ARG A 107 8.32 12.70 23.60
C ARG A 107 8.45 13.16 22.15
N VAL A 108 7.46 12.80 21.33
CA VAL A 108 7.35 13.24 19.94
C VAL A 108 6.04 13.97 19.72
N VAL A 109 6.04 14.87 18.74
CA VAL A 109 4.85 15.55 18.25
C VAL A 109 4.64 15.09 16.81
N LEU A 110 3.43 14.63 16.52
CA LEU A 110 3.02 14.23 15.17
C LEU A 110 2.25 15.37 14.52
N GLU A 111 2.73 15.83 13.37
CA GLU A 111 2.12 16.91 12.61
C GLU A 111 1.61 16.37 11.26
N GLY A 112 0.31 16.52 11.04
CA GLY A 112 -0.34 16.10 9.80
C GLY A 112 -0.50 17.28 8.84
N ASN A 113 0.20 17.23 7.71
CA ASN A 113 0.13 18.26 6.68
C ASN A 113 -0.66 17.77 5.46
N THR A 114 -1.30 18.72 4.79
CA THR A 114 -2.04 18.48 3.53
C THR A 114 -1.60 19.52 2.49
N ASP A 115 -1.99 19.27 1.24
CA ASP A 115 -1.82 20.27 0.19
C ASP A 115 -2.86 21.42 0.32
N GLU A 116 -2.74 22.43 -0.54
CA GLU A 116 -3.62 23.60 -0.56
C GLU A 116 -4.95 23.36 -1.29
N ARG A 117 -5.21 22.15 -1.80
CA ARG A 117 -6.39 21.87 -2.62
C ARG A 117 -7.60 21.63 -1.73
N GLY A 118 -8.76 22.15 -2.14
CA GLY A 118 -10.02 21.98 -1.42
C GLY A 118 -10.26 22.99 -0.29
N THR A 119 -11.19 22.66 0.62
CA THR A 119 -11.55 23.54 1.75
C THR A 119 -10.57 23.37 2.92
N ARG A 120 -10.34 24.45 3.67
CA ARG A 120 -9.45 24.45 4.85
C ARG A 120 -9.88 23.41 5.90
N GLU A 121 -11.18 23.29 6.12
CA GLU A 121 -11.78 22.42 7.13
C GLU A 121 -11.55 20.95 6.79
N TYR A 122 -11.72 20.58 5.51
CA TYR A 122 -11.41 19.25 5.01
C TYR A 122 -9.94 18.89 5.22
N ASN A 123 -9.04 19.81 4.87
CA ASN A 123 -7.60 19.65 5.01
C ASN A 123 -7.16 19.52 6.46
N MET A 124 -7.77 20.27 7.38
CA MET A 124 -7.54 20.11 8.81
C MET A 124 -7.93 18.71 9.30
N ALA A 125 -9.12 18.24 8.91
CA ALA A 125 -9.58 16.90 9.30
C ALA A 125 -8.73 15.79 8.67
N LEU A 126 -8.27 15.94 7.43
CA LEU A 126 -7.39 14.98 6.77
C LEU A 126 -5.99 14.96 7.42
N GLY A 127 -5.45 16.13 7.77
CA GLY A 127 -4.21 16.24 8.53
C GLY A 127 -4.30 15.54 9.89
N GLU A 128 -5.38 15.76 10.63
CA GLU A 128 -5.63 15.08 11.91
C GLU A 128 -5.66 13.55 11.74
N ARG A 129 -6.34 13.04 10.70
CA ARG A 129 -6.37 11.60 10.41
C ARG A 129 -4.99 11.01 10.09
N ARG A 130 -4.09 11.79 9.48
CA ARG A 130 -2.72 11.36 9.16
C ARG A 130 -1.80 11.36 10.38
N ALA A 131 -2.09 12.18 11.39
CA ALA A 131 -1.30 12.28 12.62
C ALA A 131 -1.82 11.39 13.76
N LYS A 132 -2.98 10.78 13.59
CA LYS A 132 -3.66 9.92 14.57
C LYS A 132 -3.26 8.46 14.42
#